data_AF-A0A7L3NCP9-F1
#
_entry.id   AF-A0A7L3NCP9-F1
#
_cell.length_a   1.000
_cell.length_b   1.000
_cell.length_c   1.000
_cell.angle_alpha   90.00
_cell.angle_beta   90.00
_cell.angle_gamma   90.00
#
_symmetry.space_group_name_H-M   'P 1'
#
loop_
_entity.id
_entity.type
_entity.pdbx_description
1 polymer ?
#
loop_
_entity_poly.entity_id
_entity_poly.type
_entity_poly.pdbx_seq_one_letter_code
_entity_poly.pdbx_strand_id
1 'polypeptide(L)'
;SGTQPEVCDFLGRCLCRSGVAGLQCDSCHPGHHSFPACQECSCDAVGSVENTCGPGGQCLCHRNYAGLRCDQCAPGYYSYPSCL
;
A
#
# COMPACT_ATOMS: atom_id res chain seq x y z
N SER A 1 -5.71 14.90 13.09
CA SER A 1 -4.97 13.71 13.53
C SER A 1 -5.71 12.46 13.04
N GLY A 2 -4.98 11.35 12.80
CA GLY A 2 -5.56 10.05 12.42
C GLY A 2 -6.22 9.29 13.59
N THR A 3 -6.25 9.91 14.77
CA THR A 3 -6.87 9.40 15.99
C THR A 3 -8.39 9.66 15.99
N GLN A 4 -9.17 8.74 16.55
CA GLN A 4 -10.53 9.06 17.03
C GLN A 4 -10.42 10.10 18.16
N PRO A 5 -11.51 10.84 18.49
CA PRO A 5 -11.50 11.80 19.61
C PRO A 5 -10.87 11.15 20.85
N GLU A 6 -9.81 11.81 21.30
CA GLU A 6 -8.58 11.29 21.90
C GLU A 6 -8.76 10.32 23.08
N VAL A 7 -8.61 9.02 22.80
CA VAL A 7 -8.27 8.02 23.82
C VAL A 7 -6.96 7.38 23.42
N CYS A 8 -5.87 7.88 24.00
CA CYS A 8 -4.59 7.18 24.03
C CYS A 8 -4.42 6.62 25.44
N ASP A 9 -4.00 5.37 25.55
CA ASP A 9 -3.66 4.79 26.85
C ASP A 9 -2.33 5.33 27.37
N PHE A 10 -1.99 5.00 28.62
CA PHE A 10 -0.75 5.44 29.26
C PHE A 10 0.53 4.87 28.59
N LEU A 11 0.41 3.87 27.73
CA LEU A 11 1.51 3.31 26.94
C LEU A 11 1.71 4.07 25.61
N GLY A 12 0.90 5.11 25.36
CA GLY A 12 0.97 5.91 24.14
C GLY A 12 0.32 5.25 22.93
N ARG A 13 -0.49 4.20 23.12
CA ARG A 13 -1.27 3.59 22.05
C ARG A 13 -2.62 4.30 21.93
N CYS A 14 -2.85 4.90 20.77
CA CYS A 14 -4.08 5.63 20.46
C CYS A 14 -5.07 4.75 19.70
N LEU A 15 -6.37 5.05 19.89
CA LEU A 15 -7.40 4.48 19.03
C LEU A 15 -7.41 5.18 17.67
N CYS A 16 -7.06 4.44 16.62
CA CYS A 16 -6.98 4.97 15.26
C CYS A 16 -8.34 5.00 14.56
N ARG A 17 -8.52 5.99 13.67
CA ARG A 17 -9.62 5.99 12.71
C ARG A 17 -9.44 4.84 11.74
N SER A 18 -10.54 4.40 11.13
CA SER A 18 -10.52 3.36 10.10
C SER A 18 -9.50 3.68 9.01
N GLY A 19 -8.67 2.70 8.64
CA GLY A 19 -7.64 2.84 7.60
C GLY A 19 -6.29 3.37 8.07
N VAL A 20 -6.17 3.84 9.33
CA VAL A 20 -4.94 4.38 9.92
C VAL A 20 -4.39 3.43 10.98
N ALA A 21 -3.07 3.29 11.04
CA ALA A 21 -2.34 2.44 11.97
C ALA A 21 -1.15 3.20 12.60
N GLY A 22 -0.38 2.49 13.44
CA GLY A 22 0.71 3.04 14.22
C GLY A 22 0.29 3.39 15.64
N LEU A 23 1.25 3.48 16.57
CA LEU A 23 0.97 3.77 17.98
C LEU A 23 0.26 5.11 18.15
N GLN A 24 0.63 6.09 17.32
CA GLN A 24 0.08 7.44 17.34
C GLN A 24 -0.88 7.71 16.17
N CYS A 25 -1.29 6.66 15.44
CA CYS A 25 -2.16 6.76 14.27
C CYS A 25 -1.60 7.72 13.20
N ASP A 26 -0.34 7.50 12.86
CA ASP A 26 0.53 8.31 12.02
C ASP A 26 0.95 7.60 10.71
N SER A 27 0.43 6.39 10.49
CA SER A 27 0.69 5.59 9.30
C SER A 27 -0.61 4.98 8.77
N CYS A 28 -0.61 4.46 7.55
CA CYS A 28 -1.76 3.70 7.05
C CYS A 28 -1.67 2.24 7.48
N HIS A 29 -2.80 1.54 7.50
CA HIS A 29 -2.77 0.07 7.65
C HIS A 29 -1.93 -0.60 6.55
N PRO A 30 -1.38 -1.81 6.81
CA PRO A 30 -0.80 -2.62 5.74
C PRO A 30 -1.76 -2.76 4.55
N GLY A 31 -1.24 -2.70 3.34
CA GLY A 31 -2.05 -2.64 2.13
C GLY A 31 -2.68 -1.27 1.85
N HIS A 32 -2.26 -0.21 2.55
CA HIS A 32 -2.64 1.17 2.24
C HIS A 32 -1.41 2.11 2.24
N HIS A 33 -1.52 3.24 1.53
CA HIS A 33 -0.45 4.25 1.40
C HIS A 33 -1.02 5.69 1.45
N SER A 34 -0.15 6.70 1.32
CA SER A 34 -0.54 8.13 1.23
C SER A 34 -1.17 8.75 2.51
N PHE A 35 -0.64 8.43 3.70
CA PHE A 35 -1.04 9.15 4.93
C PHE A 35 -0.93 10.68 4.74
N PRO A 36 -1.91 11.49 5.20
CA PRO A 36 -3.05 11.16 6.07
C PRO A 36 -4.31 10.66 5.35
N ALA A 37 -4.34 10.70 4.01
CA ALA A 37 -5.46 10.25 3.21
C ALA A 37 -5.18 8.83 2.70
N CYS A 38 -5.31 7.85 3.60
CA CYS A 38 -4.96 6.47 3.30
C CYS A 38 -5.73 5.92 2.10
N GLN A 39 -4.99 5.48 1.08
CA GLN A 39 -5.49 4.88 -0.15
C GLN A 39 -5.10 3.40 -0.17
N GLU A 40 -6.02 2.54 -0.59
CA GLU A 40 -5.76 1.11 -0.71
C GLU A 40 -4.71 0.83 -1.80
N CYS A 41 -3.77 -0.05 -1.50
CA CYS A 41 -2.87 -0.62 -2.49
C CYS A 41 -3.70 -1.38 -3.51
N SER A 42 -3.29 -1.24 -4.75
CA SER A 42 -4.13 -1.58 -5.88
C SER A 42 -3.28 -2.38 -6.88
N CYS A 43 -2.49 -3.29 -6.35
CA CYS A 43 -1.51 -4.06 -7.09
C CYS A 43 -2.19 -5.11 -7.97
N ASP A 44 -1.67 -5.30 -9.17
CA ASP A 44 -2.16 -6.28 -10.11
C ASP A 44 -1.86 -7.69 -9.61
N ALA A 45 -2.88 -8.54 -9.54
CA ALA A 45 -2.75 -9.88 -8.97
C ALA A 45 -1.84 -10.81 -9.80
N VAL A 46 -1.61 -10.50 -11.08
CA VAL A 46 -0.73 -11.29 -11.95
C VAL A 46 0.69 -10.76 -11.93
N GLY A 47 0.86 -9.44 -11.99
CA GLY A 47 2.16 -8.81 -12.09
C GLY A 47 2.84 -8.49 -10.75
N SER A 48 2.13 -8.53 -9.62
CA SER A 48 2.68 -8.22 -8.30
C SER A 48 2.85 -9.44 -7.41
N VAL A 49 3.82 -9.37 -6.50
CA VAL A 49 4.11 -10.44 -5.53
C VAL A 49 3.02 -10.54 -4.45
N GLU A 50 2.47 -9.39 -4.04
CA GLU A 50 1.44 -9.26 -3.02
C GLU A 50 0.69 -7.95 -3.19
N ASN A 51 -0.51 -7.82 -2.60
CA ASN A 51 -1.26 -6.56 -2.61
C ASN A 51 -0.81 -5.59 -1.50
N THR A 52 0.50 -5.43 -1.34
CA THR A 52 1.13 -4.46 -0.44
C THR A 52 1.99 -3.52 -1.26
N CYS A 53 2.03 -2.25 -0.88
CA CYS A 53 2.72 -1.21 -1.62
C CYS A 53 3.50 -0.29 -0.67
N GLY A 54 4.56 0.32 -1.20
CA GLY A 54 5.40 1.27 -0.46
C GLY A 54 4.74 2.64 -0.24
N PRO A 55 5.48 3.60 0.37
CA PRO A 55 4.98 4.93 0.75
C PRO A 55 4.45 5.85 -0.38
N GLY A 56 4.36 5.39 -1.62
CA GLY A 56 3.78 6.12 -2.76
C GLY A 56 2.85 5.29 -3.62
N GLY A 57 2.38 4.14 -3.12
CA GLY A 57 1.53 3.23 -3.90
C GLY A 57 2.28 2.27 -4.81
N GLN A 58 3.62 2.30 -4.83
CA GLN A 58 4.42 1.41 -5.65
C GLN A 58 4.35 -0.03 -5.14
N CYS A 59 3.79 -0.91 -5.96
CA CYS A 59 3.70 -2.34 -5.72
C CYS A 59 5.03 -3.03 -6.01
N LEU A 60 5.24 -4.19 -5.36
CA LEU A 60 6.38 -5.06 -5.63
C LEU A 60 6.07 -5.93 -6.85
N CYS A 61 6.68 -5.60 -8.00
CA CYS A 61 6.44 -6.31 -9.25
C CYS A 61 7.30 -7.56 -9.41
N HIS A 62 6.74 -8.57 -10.07
CA HIS A 62 7.51 -9.68 -10.62
C HIS A 62 8.47 -9.19 -11.71
N ARG A 63 9.52 -9.97 -11.98
CA ARG A 63 10.65 -9.58 -12.84
C ARG A 63 10.27 -9.02 -14.21
N ASN A 64 9.21 -9.54 -14.84
CA ASN A 64 8.81 -9.17 -16.20
C ASN A 64 7.70 -8.10 -16.22
N TYR A 65 7.32 -7.56 -15.06
CA TYR A 65 6.24 -6.61 -14.89
C TYR A 65 6.77 -5.28 -14.35
N ALA A 66 6.05 -4.22 -14.65
CA ALA A 66 6.38 -2.85 -14.30
C ALA A 66 5.11 -2.00 -14.14
N GLY A 67 5.30 -0.72 -13.83
CA GLY A 67 4.22 0.21 -13.50
C GLY A 67 4.00 0.32 -12.00
N LEU A 68 3.23 1.32 -11.58
CA LEU A 68 2.92 1.57 -10.17
C LEU A 68 2.19 0.37 -9.55
N ARG A 69 1.30 -0.24 -10.35
CA ARG A 69 0.43 -1.35 -9.97
C ARG A 69 0.92 -2.69 -10.50
N CYS A 70 2.08 -2.76 -11.16
CA CYS A 70 2.55 -3.97 -11.85
C CYS A 70 1.63 -4.47 -12.97
N ASP A 71 0.86 -3.56 -13.58
CA ASP A 71 -0.14 -3.79 -14.61
C ASP A 71 0.40 -3.62 -16.05
N GLN A 72 1.73 -3.54 -16.19
CA GLN A 72 2.42 -3.34 -17.47
C GLN A 72 3.57 -4.32 -17.58
N CYS A 73 3.97 -4.67 -18.81
CA CYS A 73 5.20 -5.43 -19.01
C CYS A 73 6.42 -4.53 -18.81
N ALA A 74 7.47 -5.07 -18.21
CA ALA A 74 8.75 -4.40 -18.08
C ALA A 74 9.38 -4.12 -19.47
N PRO A 75 10.27 -3.13 -19.61
CA PRO A 75 10.93 -2.86 -20.88
C PRO A 75 11.61 -4.11 -21.47
N GLY A 76 11.27 -4.43 -22.72
CA GLY A 76 11.75 -5.61 -23.42
C GLY A 76 10.82 -6.84 -23.35
N TYR A 77 9.77 -6.80 -22.52
CA TYR A 77 8.74 -7.85 -22.43
C TYR A 77 7.44 -7.40 -23.10
N TYR A 78 6.63 -8.34 -23.57
CA TYR A 78 5.38 -8.05 -24.29
C TYR A 78 4.28 -9.08 -24.03
N SER A 79 3.06 -8.76 -24.49
CA SER A 79 1.86 -9.62 -24.32
C SER A 79 1.38 -9.75 -22.87
N TYR A 80 1.00 -8.63 -22.24
CA TYR A 80 0.29 -8.68 -20.95
C TYR A 80 -1.03 -9.49 -21.07
N PRO A 81 -1.37 -10.37 -20.11
CA PRO A 81 -0.78 -10.54 -18.78
C PRO A 81 0.28 -11.65 -18.69
N SER A 82 0.90 -12.08 -19.80
CA SER A 82 1.95 -13.11 -19.77
C SER A 82 3.36 -12.53 -19.70
N CYS A 83 3.60 -11.34 -20.29
CA CYS A 83 4.89 -10.64 -20.30
C CYS A 83 6.09 -11.55 -20.62
N LEU A 84 6.12 -12.00 -21.88
CA LEU A 84 7.14 -12.88 -22.48
C LEU A 84 8.39 -12.13 -22.92
#